data_AF-A0A670JXL6-F1
#
_entry.id   AF-A0A670JXL6-F1
#
_cell.length_a   1.000
_cell.length_b   1.000
_cell.length_c   1.000
_cell.angle_alpha   90.00
_cell.angle_beta   90.00
_cell.angle_gamma   90.00
#
_symmetry.space_group_name_H-M   'P 1'
#
loop_
_entity.id
_entity.type
_entity.pdbx_description
1 polymer ?
#
loop_
_entity_poly.entity_id
_entity_poly.type
_entity_poly.pdbx_seq_one_letter_code
_entity_poly.pdbx_strand_id
1 'polypeptide(L)'
;MSLVLLRGVSAAGAAALRGWSCLGSNVAAAARGSLHKSPLLQTARDYARPVRRKKQEIPSHLDDLPPTMLKKPYANIPVIDKVDDVVRRLLSLEMASQKEKVKIKKQQLADQVRKSPTDTSSLEVQVAFLTAKIRTLQEHLHMHTKDTVNRRQMLIAIDRRKMLLKYLRNTKYDVFEKTCKVLDIKYEFPPLYCRRATRRWIAKKALCNKVYQEVQKLKAPQRLKQRQEWLERTRAREAEKQASPTEGSPV
;
A
#
# COMPACT_ATOMS: atom_id res chain seq x y z
N MET A 1 -61.92 -19.22 7.95
CA MET A 1 -61.97 -19.96 6.68
C MET A 1 -60.66 -20.75 6.55
N SER A 2 -60.78 -22.08 6.63
CA SER A 2 -59.82 -23.17 6.29
C SER A 2 -58.38 -23.06 6.88
N LEU A 3 -57.91 -23.76 7.92
CA LEU A 3 -57.93 -25.20 8.28
C LEU A 3 -57.31 -26.12 7.21
N VAL A 4 -56.23 -26.83 7.62
CA VAL A 4 -55.96 -28.29 7.47
C VAL A 4 -54.79 -28.77 6.57
N LEU A 5 -53.79 -29.37 7.27
CA LEU A 5 -53.02 -30.62 7.01
C LEU A 5 -52.06 -30.68 5.79
N LEU A 6 -51.00 -31.51 5.71
CA LEU A 6 -50.34 -32.50 6.58
C LEU A 6 -48.94 -32.78 5.99
N ARG A 7 -48.07 -33.32 6.84
CA ARG A 7 -46.78 -33.95 6.52
C ARG A 7 -46.92 -35.08 5.48
N GLY A 8 -45.92 -35.22 4.62
CA GLY A 8 -45.62 -36.43 3.86
C GLY A 8 -44.13 -36.75 3.93
N VAL A 9 -43.82 -37.87 4.59
CA VAL A 9 -42.50 -38.53 4.70
C VAL A 9 -42.54 -39.79 3.82
N SER A 10 -41.37 -40.25 3.37
CA SER A 10 -41.04 -41.60 2.85
C SER A 10 -41.02 -41.73 1.32
N ALA A 11 -40.12 -42.45 0.65
CA ALA A 11 -38.78 -42.98 0.92
C ALA A 11 -38.24 -43.58 -0.40
N ALA A 12 -36.92 -43.81 -0.42
CA ALA A 12 -36.20 -44.88 -1.12
C ALA A 12 -36.05 -44.84 -2.66
N GLY A 13 -34.79 -44.75 -3.07
CA GLY A 13 -34.26 -45.05 -4.39
C GLY A 13 -32.73 -44.98 -4.34
N ALA A 14 -32.10 -46.05 -3.86
CA ALA A 14 -30.66 -46.18 -3.65
C ALA A 14 -29.93 -46.64 -4.93
N ALA A 15 -28.72 -46.11 -5.15
CA ALA A 15 -27.52 -46.77 -5.71
C ALA A 15 -26.47 -45.67 -6.01
N ALA A 16 -25.52 -45.41 -5.11
CA ALA A 16 -24.19 -46.02 -5.08
C ALA A 16 -23.39 -45.85 -6.39
N LEU A 17 -22.30 -45.06 -6.36
CA LEU A 17 -20.92 -45.57 -6.43
C LEU A 17 -19.90 -44.41 -6.30
N ARG A 18 -19.26 -44.38 -5.12
CA ARG A 18 -17.83 -44.25 -4.81
C ARG A 18 -16.98 -43.21 -5.58
N GLY A 19 -16.35 -42.36 -4.79
CA GLY A 19 -15.33 -41.41 -5.24
C GLY A 19 -14.05 -42.05 -5.76
N TRP A 20 -13.29 -41.23 -6.47
CA TRP A 20 -11.87 -41.45 -6.76
C TRP A 20 -11.03 -40.44 -6.00
N SER A 21 -10.60 -40.87 -4.81
CA SER A 21 -9.29 -40.52 -4.29
C SER A 21 -8.25 -41.32 -5.09
N CYS A 22 -7.35 -40.64 -5.79
CA CYS A 22 -6.12 -41.25 -6.29
C CYS A 22 -4.94 -40.62 -5.56
N LEU A 23 -4.55 -41.24 -4.45
CA LEU A 23 -3.16 -41.27 -4.03
C LEU A 23 -2.45 -42.26 -4.94
N GLY A 24 -1.40 -41.81 -5.62
CA GLY A 24 -0.54 -42.64 -6.47
C GLY A 24 0.88 -42.14 -6.36
N SER A 25 1.61 -42.71 -5.42
CA SER A 25 3.05 -42.53 -5.22
C SER A 25 3.84 -43.17 -6.37
N ASN A 26 4.92 -42.49 -6.71
CA ASN A 26 6.04 -42.81 -7.60
C ASN A 26 6.37 -44.28 -8.00
N VAL A 27 7.05 -44.32 -9.17
CA VAL A 27 8.06 -45.26 -9.68
C VAL A 27 7.58 -46.36 -10.63
N ALA A 28 7.80 -46.15 -11.94
CA ALA A 28 8.35 -47.18 -12.83
C ALA A 28 9.04 -46.56 -14.06
N ALA A 29 10.33 -46.88 -14.15
CA ALA A 29 11.27 -46.96 -15.27
C ALA A 29 10.90 -46.47 -16.70
N ALA A 30 11.95 -45.88 -17.28
CA ALA A 30 12.16 -45.55 -18.67
C ALA A 30 11.73 -46.63 -19.70
N ALA A 31 11.02 -46.18 -20.73
CA ALA A 31 11.07 -46.76 -22.07
C ALA A 31 11.33 -45.64 -23.08
N ARG A 32 12.34 -45.85 -23.92
CA ARG A 32 12.83 -44.91 -24.95
C ARG A 32 11.79 -44.80 -26.05
N GLY A 33 11.29 -43.59 -26.27
CA GLY A 33 10.53 -43.20 -27.44
C GLY A 33 10.71 -41.70 -27.60
N SER A 34 11.68 -41.30 -28.42
CA SER A 34 11.86 -39.92 -28.85
C SER A 34 10.65 -39.53 -29.72
N LEU A 35 9.53 -39.21 -29.09
CA LEU A 35 8.51 -38.39 -29.73
C LEU A 35 9.16 -37.02 -29.89
N HIS A 36 9.66 -36.76 -31.10
CA HIS A 36 10.13 -35.46 -31.52
C HIS A 36 9.08 -34.43 -31.08
N LYS A 37 9.40 -33.65 -30.05
CA LYS A 37 8.61 -32.50 -29.68
C LYS A 37 8.61 -31.61 -30.91
N SER A 38 7.48 -31.49 -31.59
CA SER A 38 7.44 -30.72 -32.83
C SER A 38 7.94 -29.29 -32.53
N PRO A 39 8.80 -28.71 -33.39
CA PRO A 39 9.38 -27.39 -33.13
C PRO A 39 8.29 -26.35 -32.89
N LEU A 40 7.12 -26.49 -33.53
CA LEU A 40 5.93 -25.66 -33.31
C LEU A 40 5.35 -25.74 -31.89
N LEU A 41 5.31 -26.92 -31.27
CA LEU A 41 4.83 -27.08 -29.89
C LEU A 41 5.86 -26.64 -28.85
N GLN A 42 7.13 -26.56 -29.23
CA GLN A 42 8.20 -26.00 -28.41
C GLN A 42 8.13 -24.46 -28.47
N THR A 43 8.08 -23.89 -29.68
CA THR A 43 7.97 -22.44 -29.89
C THR A 43 6.70 -21.87 -29.26
N ALA A 44 5.54 -22.50 -29.44
CA ALA A 44 4.30 -22.04 -28.81
C ALA A 44 4.36 -22.05 -27.26
N ARG A 45 5.06 -23.02 -26.66
CA ARG A 45 5.29 -23.07 -25.21
C ARG A 45 6.30 -22.03 -24.74
N ASP A 46 7.31 -21.74 -25.55
CA ASP A 46 8.31 -20.72 -25.25
C ASP A 46 7.73 -19.31 -25.40
N TYR A 47 6.79 -19.09 -26.34
CA TYR A 47 5.99 -17.87 -26.46
C TYR A 47 5.01 -17.69 -25.28
N ALA A 48 4.45 -18.77 -24.75
CA ALA A 48 3.54 -18.75 -23.60
C ALA A 48 4.26 -18.76 -22.24
N ARG A 49 5.60 -18.83 -22.19
CA ARG A 49 6.34 -18.78 -20.94
C ARG A 49 6.23 -17.35 -20.38
N PRO A 50 5.58 -17.15 -19.22
CA PRO A 50 5.59 -15.84 -18.59
C PRO A 50 7.06 -15.46 -18.34
N VAL A 51 7.48 -14.32 -18.87
CA VAL A 51 8.82 -13.77 -18.64
C VAL A 51 9.08 -13.80 -17.14
N ARG A 52 10.03 -14.64 -16.70
CA ARG A 52 10.45 -14.68 -15.29
C ARG A 52 11.12 -13.33 -15.02
N ARG A 53 10.32 -12.37 -14.54
CA ARG A 53 10.84 -11.07 -14.12
C ARG A 53 11.87 -11.33 -13.03
N LYS A 54 13.10 -10.87 -13.25
CA LYS A 54 14.11 -10.83 -12.19
C LYS A 54 13.50 -10.06 -11.02
N LYS A 55 13.60 -10.63 -9.83
CA LYS A 55 13.10 -9.98 -8.62
C LYS A 55 13.94 -8.73 -8.41
N GLN A 56 13.31 -7.55 -8.43
CA GLN A 56 14.02 -6.30 -8.18
C GLN A 56 14.61 -6.35 -6.77
N GLU A 57 15.89 -6.05 -6.65
CA GLU A 57 16.53 -5.86 -5.34
C GLU A 57 15.99 -4.55 -4.77
N ILE A 58 15.28 -4.65 -3.64
CA ILE A 58 14.81 -3.46 -2.93
C ILE A 58 15.98 -3.02 -2.05
N PRO A 59 16.48 -1.77 -2.21
CA PRO A 59 17.55 -1.27 -1.35
C PRO A 59 17.09 -1.29 0.11
N SER A 60 17.96 -1.72 1.02
CA SER A 60 17.62 -1.77 2.44
C SER A 60 17.62 -0.36 3.01
N HIS A 61 16.65 -0.04 3.86
CA HIS A 61 16.64 1.20 4.64
C HIS A 61 17.81 1.32 5.65
N LEU A 62 18.59 0.25 5.80
CA LEU A 62 19.80 0.22 6.62
C LEU A 62 21.06 0.57 5.82
N ASP A 63 21.00 0.64 4.49
CA ASP A 63 22.18 0.86 3.64
C ASP A 63 22.77 2.27 3.83
N ASP A 64 21.98 3.24 4.30
CA ASP A 64 22.50 4.59 4.61
C ASP A 64 23.37 4.63 5.88
N LEU A 65 23.53 3.51 6.62
CA LEU A 65 24.40 3.46 7.80
C LEU A 65 25.85 3.17 7.40
N PRO A 66 26.82 4.09 7.65
CA PRO A 66 28.22 3.79 7.44
C PRO A 66 28.67 2.59 8.29
N PRO A 67 29.43 1.64 7.72
CA PRO A 67 29.90 0.46 8.45
C PRO A 67 30.85 0.81 9.60
N THR A 68 31.53 1.95 9.52
CA THR A 68 32.45 2.47 10.55
C THR A 68 31.74 3.05 11.77
N MET A 69 30.41 3.27 11.73
CA MET A 69 29.68 3.78 12.90
C MET A 69 29.78 2.82 14.08
N LEU A 70 29.90 3.35 15.29
CA LEU A 70 29.89 2.56 16.51
C LEU A 70 28.50 2.03 16.86
N LYS A 71 28.46 0.86 17.50
CA LYS A 71 27.23 0.35 18.12
C LYS A 71 26.72 1.34 19.17
N LYS A 72 25.39 1.49 19.25
CA LYS A 72 24.70 2.42 20.17
C LYS A 72 25.29 2.50 21.60
N PRO A 73 25.49 1.38 22.34
CA PRO A 73 25.93 1.48 23.74
C PRO A 73 27.31 2.13 23.91
N TYR A 74 28.17 2.07 22.90
CA TYR A 74 29.56 2.56 22.99
C TYR A 74 29.75 3.96 22.40
N ALA A 75 28.72 4.54 21.76
CA ALA A 75 28.82 5.84 21.09
C ALA A 75 29.07 7.02 22.06
N ASN A 76 28.60 6.93 23.30
CA ASN A 76 28.66 8.03 24.27
C ASN A 76 29.88 7.93 25.21
N ILE A 77 30.80 7.00 24.98
CA ILE A 77 31.93 6.75 25.89
C ILE A 77 33.14 7.57 25.39
N PRO A 78 33.63 8.56 26.16
CA PRO A 78 34.70 9.48 25.71
C PRO A 78 36.06 8.80 25.52
N VAL A 79 36.24 7.60 26.09
CA VAL A 79 37.49 6.82 25.98
C VAL A 79 37.66 6.22 24.58
N ILE A 80 36.59 6.08 23.79
CA ILE A 80 36.60 5.34 22.52
C ILE A 80 37.53 5.92 21.46
N ASP A 81 37.75 7.24 21.51
CA ASP A 81 38.59 7.95 20.54
C ASP A 81 40.08 7.64 20.71
N LYS A 82 40.47 7.15 21.89
CA LYS A 82 41.86 6.83 22.25
C LYS A 82 42.20 5.34 22.10
N VAL A 83 41.21 4.49 21.84
CA VAL A 83 41.42 3.04 21.74
C VAL A 83 41.92 2.68 20.34
N ASP A 84 42.75 1.63 20.27
CA ASP A 84 43.25 1.05 19.03
C ASP A 84 42.17 0.85 17.96
N ASP A 85 42.57 1.02 16.70
CA ASP A 85 41.70 0.89 15.53
C ASP A 85 41.03 -0.49 15.42
N VAL A 86 41.73 -1.54 15.87
CA VAL A 86 41.18 -2.91 15.89
C VAL A 86 39.98 -3.01 16.82
N VAL A 87 40.08 -2.46 18.04
CA VAL A 87 38.97 -2.47 19.00
C VAL A 87 37.84 -1.60 18.49
N ARG A 88 38.16 -0.44 17.91
CA ARG A 88 37.16 0.43 17.25
C ARG A 88 36.39 -0.33 16.16
N ARG A 89 37.08 -1.12 15.33
CA ARG A 89 36.45 -1.96 14.29
C ARG A 89 35.56 -3.06 14.88
N LEU A 90 35.95 -3.72 15.97
CA LEU A 90 35.11 -4.72 16.65
C LEU A 90 33.81 -4.14 17.22
N LEU A 91 33.86 -2.87 17.64
CA LEU A 91 32.72 -2.12 18.16
C LEU A 91 31.90 -1.41 17.07
N SER A 92 32.34 -1.47 15.81
CA SER A 92 31.66 -0.86 14.66
C SER A 92 30.46 -1.65 14.15
N LEU A 93 29.68 -1.04 13.25
CA LEU A 93 28.54 -1.63 12.57
C LEU A 93 28.91 -2.67 11.51
N GLU A 94 30.16 -2.67 11.05
CA GLU A 94 30.71 -3.69 10.17
C GLU A 94 30.59 -5.08 10.83
N MET A 95 30.96 -5.17 12.11
CA MET A 95 30.94 -6.40 12.92
C MET A 95 29.65 -6.54 13.75
N ALA A 96 28.63 -5.73 13.47
CA ALA A 96 27.40 -5.70 14.23
C ALA A 96 26.33 -6.63 13.67
N SER A 97 25.45 -7.10 14.56
CA SER A 97 24.27 -7.85 14.13
C SER A 97 23.24 -6.92 13.47
N GLN A 98 22.36 -7.48 12.61
CA GLN A 98 21.27 -6.72 12.00
C GLN A 98 20.37 -6.03 13.06
N LYS A 99 20.20 -6.66 14.22
CA LYS A 99 19.44 -6.09 15.34
C LYS A 99 20.04 -4.79 15.85
N GLU A 100 21.37 -4.65 15.85
CA GLU A 100 22.07 -3.44 16.28
C GLU A 100 21.92 -2.32 15.25
N LYS A 101 22.05 -2.63 13.95
CA LYS A 101 21.77 -1.68 12.87
C LYS A 101 20.35 -1.13 12.96
N VAL A 102 19.36 -2.01 13.18
CA VAL A 102 17.96 -1.62 13.39
C VAL A 102 17.77 -0.77 14.65
N LYS A 103 18.50 -1.03 15.75
CA LYS A 103 18.44 -0.19 16.96
C LYS A 103 18.90 1.24 16.68
N ILE A 104 19.94 1.43 15.86
CA ILE A 104 20.45 2.75 15.50
C ILE A 104 19.45 3.47 14.58
N LYS A 105 18.96 2.82 13.52
CA LYS A 105 17.95 3.43 12.63
C LYS A 105 16.64 3.79 13.34
N LYS A 106 16.21 2.97 14.30
CA LYS A 106 15.07 3.29 15.18
C LYS A 106 15.28 4.60 15.94
N GLN A 107 16.49 4.84 16.44
CA GLN A 107 16.81 6.06 17.15
C GLN A 107 16.91 7.24 16.20
N GLN A 108 17.65 7.12 15.09
CA GLN A 108 17.76 8.19 14.09
C GLN A 108 16.37 8.70 13.64
N LEU A 109 15.43 7.78 13.35
CA LEU A 109 14.06 8.15 12.99
C LEU A 109 13.29 8.79 14.15
N ALA A 110 13.56 8.39 15.39
CA ALA A 110 12.97 9.01 16.57
C ALA A 110 13.60 10.37 16.91
N ASP A 111 14.90 10.56 16.68
CA ASP A 111 15.63 11.83 16.84
C ASP A 111 15.07 12.91 15.92
N GLN A 112 14.75 12.54 14.68
CA GLN A 112 14.17 13.47 13.69
C GLN A 112 12.79 14.00 14.06
N VAL A 113 12.07 13.29 14.93
CA VAL A 113 10.65 13.54 15.19
C VAL A 113 10.39 13.93 16.65
N ARG A 114 11.27 13.56 17.59
CA ARG A 114 11.07 13.85 19.02
C ARG A 114 11.08 15.36 19.30
N LYS A 115 10.38 15.76 20.36
CA LYS A 115 10.36 17.13 20.86
C LYS A 115 11.50 17.37 21.85
N SER A 116 11.63 16.47 22.81
CA SER A 116 12.68 16.51 23.83
C SER A 116 13.56 15.26 23.72
N PRO A 117 14.84 15.35 24.11
CA PRO A 117 15.80 14.25 23.94
C PRO A 117 15.41 12.98 24.71
N THR A 118 14.69 13.12 25.82
CA THR A 118 14.26 12.03 26.71
C THR A 118 12.89 11.43 26.34
N ASP A 119 12.19 12.01 25.37
CA ASP A 119 10.81 11.61 25.05
C ASP A 119 10.79 10.26 24.35
N THR A 120 10.28 9.23 25.04
CA THR A 120 10.17 7.86 24.48
C THR A 120 8.72 7.46 24.20
N SER A 121 7.78 7.99 25.00
CA SER A 121 6.37 7.58 24.98
C SER A 121 5.48 8.42 24.07
N SER A 122 5.99 9.52 23.49
CA SER A 122 5.21 10.37 22.61
C SER A 122 4.72 9.61 21.38
N LEU A 123 3.52 9.97 20.91
CA LEU A 123 2.87 9.28 19.79
C LEU A 123 3.71 9.37 18.50
N GLU A 124 4.39 10.48 18.32
CA GLU A 124 5.26 10.78 17.18
C GLU A 124 6.47 9.83 17.16
N VAL A 125 7.11 9.63 18.32
CA VAL A 125 8.22 8.68 18.50
C VAL A 125 7.73 7.23 18.33
N GLN A 126 6.56 6.89 18.84
CA GLN A 126 5.96 5.58 18.62
C GLN A 126 5.68 5.31 17.12
N VAL A 127 5.22 6.31 16.37
CA VAL A 127 5.02 6.22 14.92
C VAL A 127 6.36 6.01 14.20
N ALA A 128 7.43 6.68 14.62
CA ALA A 128 8.78 6.47 14.08
C ALA A 128 9.28 5.04 14.36
N PHE A 129 9.12 4.52 15.57
CA PHE A 129 9.50 3.14 15.91
C PHE A 129 8.71 2.09 15.13
N LEU A 130 7.40 2.29 14.97
CA LEU A 130 6.58 1.40 14.13
C LEU A 130 7.03 1.47 12.67
N THR A 131 7.40 2.65 12.17
CA THR A 131 7.89 2.82 10.80
C THR A 131 9.20 2.08 10.57
N ALA A 132 10.16 2.18 11.50
CA ALA A 132 11.39 1.39 11.44
C ALA A 132 11.11 -0.13 11.44
N LYS A 133 10.18 -0.58 12.30
CA LYS A 133 9.76 -1.99 12.35
C LYS A 133 9.12 -2.44 11.04
N ILE A 134 8.25 -1.63 10.43
CA ILE A 134 7.58 -1.93 9.16
C ILE A 134 8.62 -2.05 8.04
N ARG A 135 9.55 -1.10 7.92
CA ARG A 135 10.62 -1.14 6.90
C ARG A 135 11.49 -2.40 7.03
N THR A 136 11.86 -2.77 8.26
CA THR A 136 12.61 -4.02 8.53
C THR A 136 11.81 -5.27 8.13
N LEU A 137 10.53 -5.35 8.48
CA LEU A 137 9.68 -6.49 8.12
C LEU A 137 9.40 -6.57 6.62
N GLN A 138 9.30 -5.42 5.95
CA GLN A 138 9.11 -5.33 4.50
C GLN A 138 10.30 -5.93 3.74
N GLU A 139 11.54 -5.64 4.16
CA GLU A 139 12.74 -6.24 3.58
C GLU A 139 12.79 -7.75 3.80
N HIS A 140 12.52 -8.21 5.03
CA HIS A 140 12.47 -9.63 5.34
C HIS A 140 11.45 -10.37 4.47
N LEU A 141 10.24 -9.82 4.33
CA LEU A 141 9.15 -10.42 3.54
C LEU A 141 9.39 -10.33 2.04
N HIS A 142 10.19 -9.36 1.59
CA HIS A 142 10.64 -9.32 0.22
C HIS A 142 11.43 -10.58 -0.07
N MET A 143 12.44 -10.91 0.75
CA MET A 143 13.23 -12.14 0.59
C MET A 143 12.41 -13.40 0.86
N HIS A 144 11.64 -13.42 1.94
CA HIS A 144 10.86 -14.56 2.42
C HIS A 144 9.34 -14.31 2.27
N THR A 145 8.82 -14.54 1.06
CA THR A 145 7.42 -14.21 0.72
C THR A 145 6.38 -15.13 1.35
N LYS A 146 6.80 -16.31 1.82
CA LYS A 146 5.95 -17.37 2.40
C LYS A 146 5.75 -17.23 3.92
N ASP A 147 6.46 -16.32 4.58
CA ASP A 147 6.37 -16.15 6.03
C ASP A 147 5.08 -15.42 6.44
N THR A 148 4.06 -16.19 6.80
CA THR A 148 2.73 -15.66 7.15
C THR A 148 2.72 -14.94 8.50
N VAL A 149 3.50 -15.42 9.48
CA VAL A 149 3.58 -14.82 10.82
C VAL A 149 4.15 -13.40 10.76
N ASN A 150 5.26 -13.21 10.06
CA ASN A 150 5.89 -11.90 9.90
C ASN A 150 5.00 -10.95 9.07
N ARG A 151 4.33 -11.47 8.03
CA ARG A 151 3.34 -10.70 7.27
C ARG A 151 2.20 -10.22 8.18
N ARG A 152 1.65 -11.07 9.03
CA ARG A 152 0.63 -10.69 10.02
C ARG A 152 1.13 -9.62 10.98
N GLN A 153 2.33 -9.80 11.54
CA GLN A 153 2.93 -8.81 12.44
C GLN A 153 3.14 -7.45 11.77
N MET A 154 3.54 -7.44 10.49
CA MET A 154 3.69 -6.22 9.70
C MET A 154 2.34 -5.50 9.52
N LEU A 155 1.29 -6.24 9.15
CA LEU A 155 -0.06 -5.66 8.98
C LEU A 155 -0.57 -5.05 10.29
N ILE A 156 -0.42 -5.76 11.42
CA ILE A 156 -0.78 -5.23 12.74
C ILE A 156 -0.01 -3.95 13.06
N ALA A 157 1.29 -3.89 12.73
CA ALA A 157 2.10 -2.70 12.94
C ALA A 157 1.64 -1.52 12.06
N ILE A 158 1.28 -1.78 10.80
CA ILE A 158 0.72 -0.78 9.88
C ILE A 158 -0.58 -0.21 10.43
N ASP A 159 -1.50 -1.07 10.90
CA ASP A 159 -2.79 -0.64 11.42
C ASP A 159 -2.64 0.13 12.75
N ARG A 160 -1.76 -0.33 13.64
CA ARG A 160 -1.42 0.41 14.87
C ARG A 160 -0.86 1.80 14.53
N ARG A 161 0.03 1.90 13.54
CA ARG A 161 0.56 3.20 13.08
C ARG A 161 -0.54 4.11 12.54
N LYS A 162 -1.47 3.56 11.73
CA LYS A 162 -2.62 4.32 11.21
C LYS A 162 -3.52 4.84 12.33
N MET A 163 -3.75 4.05 13.38
CA MET A 163 -4.51 4.48 14.56
C MET A 163 -3.82 5.62 15.30
N LEU A 164 -2.50 5.54 15.51
CA LEU A 164 -1.74 6.63 16.14
C LEU A 164 -1.78 7.91 15.31
N LEU A 165 -1.63 7.81 13.98
CA LEU A 165 -1.72 8.96 13.08
C LEU A 165 -3.12 9.60 13.07
N LYS A 166 -4.18 8.77 13.12
CA LYS A 166 -5.55 9.26 13.27
C LYS A 166 -5.72 10.05 14.56
N TYR A 167 -5.19 9.53 15.68
CA TYR A 167 -5.26 10.21 16.97
C TYR A 167 -4.45 11.51 16.97
N LEU A 168 -3.22 11.50 16.42
CA LEU A 168 -2.39 12.70 16.28
C LEU A 168 -3.09 13.78 15.46
N ARG A 169 -3.69 13.40 14.32
CA ARG A 169 -4.44 14.34 13.47
C ARG A 169 -5.59 15.03 14.20
N ASN A 170 -6.28 14.33 15.10
CA ASN A 170 -7.39 14.87 15.87
C ASN A 170 -6.95 15.74 17.06
N THR A 171 -5.75 15.50 17.60
CA THR A 171 -5.27 16.19 18.81
C THR A 171 -4.34 17.35 18.49
N LYS A 172 -3.33 17.14 17.63
CA LYS A 172 -2.31 18.13 17.27
C LYS A 172 -1.97 18.03 15.78
N TYR A 173 -2.58 18.89 14.98
CA TYR A 173 -2.46 18.84 13.52
C TYR A 173 -1.04 19.20 13.02
N ASP A 174 -0.42 20.25 13.56
CA ASP A 174 0.91 20.71 13.12
C ASP A 174 1.97 19.62 13.27
N VAL A 175 1.88 18.91 14.39
CA VAL A 175 2.74 17.77 14.71
C VAL A 175 2.49 16.64 13.72
N PHE A 176 1.22 16.29 13.48
CA PHE A 176 0.85 15.26 12.52
C PHE A 176 1.44 15.56 11.13
N GLU A 177 1.30 16.79 10.63
CA GLU A 177 1.85 17.19 9.34
C GLU A 177 3.37 17.08 9.30
N LYS A 178 4.06 17.57 10.34
CA LYS A 178 5.53 17.43 10.47
C LYS A 178 5.95 15.96 10.44
N THR A 179 5.30 15.09 11.23
CA THR A 179 5.64 13.66 11.26
C THR A 179 5.42 12.97 9.91
N CYS A 180 4.34 13.30 9.20
CA CYS A 180 4.05 12.76 7.87
C CYS A 180 5.11 13.17 6.84
N LYS A 181 5.55 14.44 6.87
CA LYS A 181 6.60 14.96 5.99
C LYS A 181 7.96 14.31 6.28
N VAL A 182 8.37 14.27 7.56
CA VAL A 182 9.70 13.74 7.96
C VAL A 182 9.84 12.25 7.67
N LEU A 183 8.78 11.46 7.91
CA LEU A 183 8.82 10.00 7.74
C LEU A 183 8.35 9.52 6.35
N ASP A 184 8.01 10.44 5.44
CA ASP A 184 7.44 10.18 4.12
C ASP A 184 6.19 9.28 4.17
N ILE A 185 5.25 9.61 5.06
CA ILE A 185 4.02 8.85 5.24
C ILE A 185 2.83 9.59 4.63
N LYS A 186 2.19 8.96 3.65
CA LYS A 186 0.89 9.41 3.11
C LYS A 186 -0.25 8.87 3.96
N TYR A 187 -1.07 9.77 4.50
CA TYR A 187 -2.27 9.41 5.26
C TYR A 187 -3.49 9.42 4.35
N GLU A 188 -4.17 8.29 4.24
CA GLU A 188 -5.41 8.13 3.48
C GLU A 188 -6.57 7.84 4.44
N PHE A 189 -7.72 8.45 4.17
CA PHE A 189 -8.93 8.16 4.93
C PHE A 189 -9.44 6.75 4.59
N PRO A 190 -9.89 5.98 5.60
CA PRO A 190 -10.52 4.70 5.33
C PRO A 190 -11.81 4.91 4.52
N PRO A 191 -12.10 4.06 3.52
CA PRO A 191 -13.35 4.13 2.79
C PRO A 191 -14.52 3.81 3.71
N LEU A 192 -15.69 4.42 3.46
CA LEU A 192 -16.90 4.19 4.26
C LEU A 192 -17.39 2.74 4.23
N TYR A 193 -17.16 2.04 3.11
CA TYR A 193 -17.66 0.69 2.90
C TYR A 193 -16.56 -0.23 2.36
N CYS A 194 -16.30 -1.31 3.09
CA CYS A 194 -15.43 -2.39 2.65
C CYS A 194 -16.24 -3.45 1.91
N ARG A 195 -16.42 -3.31 0.59
CA ARG A 195 -17.12 -4.30 -0.26
C ARG A 195 -16.12 -5.03 -1.16
N ARG A 196 -16.33 -6.34 -1.35
CA ARG A 196 -15.55 -7.12 -2.30
C ARG A 196 -15.94 -6.75 -3.74
N ALA A 197 -14.98 -6.26 -4.51
CA ALA A 197 -15.18 -5.99 -5.94
C ALA A 197 -15.21 -7.31 -6.73
N THR A 198 -16.39 -7.74 -7.17
CA THR A 198 -16.56 -8.91 -8.05
C THR A 198 -16.27 -8.55 -9.50
N ARG A 199 -15.87 -9.52 -10.34
CA ARG A 199 -15.59 -9.28 -11.77
C ARG A 199 -16.75 -8.60 -12.49
N ARG A 200 -17.98 -9.07 -12.24
CA ARG A 200 -19.22 -8.47 -12.77
C ARG A 200 -19.37 -7.00 -12.37
N TRP A 201 -19.13 -6.68 -11.09
CA TRP A 201 -19.24 -5.30 -10.61
C TRP A 201 -18.16 -4.40 -11.21
N ILE A 202 -16.91 -4.87 -11.32
CA ILE A 202 -15.81 -4.12 -11.93
C ILE A 202 -16.13 -3.80 -13.40
N ALA A 203 -16.57 -4.79 -14.17
CA ALA A 203 -16.94 -4.61 -15.58
C ALA A 203 -18.11 -3.62 -15.73
N LYS A 204 -19.18 -3.79 -14.93
CA LYS A 204 -20.32 -2.88 -14.93
C LYS A 204 -19.89 -1.46 -14.58
N LYS A 205 -19.07 -1.27 -13.53
CA LYS A 205 -18.62 0.05 -13.10
C LYS A 205 -17.74 0.72 -14.17
N ALA A 206 -16.84 -0.03 -14.80
CA ALA A 206 -16.02 0.47 -15.90
C ALA A 206 -16.86 0.90 -17.10
N LEU A 207 -17.86 0.11 -17.48
CA LEU A 207 -18.81 0.46 -18.54
C LEU A 207 -19.58 1.74 -18.19
N CYS A 208 -20.16 1.83 -16.99
CA CYS A 208 -20.89 3.02 -16.55
C CYS A 208 -20.02 4.28 -16.59
N ASN A 209 -18.75 4.18 -16.19
CA ASN A 209 -17.81 5.32 -16.26
C ASN A 209 -17.56 5.75 -17.72
N LYS A 210 -17.38 4.79 -18.65
CA LYS A 210 -17.19 5.09 -20.08
C LYS A 210 -18.44 5.75 -20.68
N VAL A 211 -19.62 5.17 -20.43
CA VAL A 211 -20.91 5.73 -20.90
C VAL A 211 -21.09 7.15 -20.37
N TYR A 212 -20.77 7.39 -19.09
CA TYR A 212 -20.82 8.73 -18.51
C TYR A 212 -19.90 9.71 -19.24
N GLN A 213 -18.64 9.31 -19.52
CA GLN A 213 -17.69 10.16 -20.26
C GLN A 213 -18.20 10.49 -21.66
N GLU A 214 -18.75 9.53 -22.39
CA GLU A 214 -19.31 9.76 -23.73
C GLU A 214 -20.53 10.69 -23.70
N VAL A 215 -21.45 10.50 -22.75
CA VAL A 215 -22.60 11.41 -22.59
C VAL A 215 -22.13 12.83 -22.25
N GLN A 216 -21.08 13.00 -21.43
CA GLN A 216 -20.53 14.32 -21.13
C GLN A 216 -19.94 15.00 -22.37
N LYS A 217 -19.24 14.24 -23.24
CA LYS A 217 -18.69 14.75 -24.51
C LYS A 217 -19.80 15.21 -25.45
N LEU A 218 -20.85 14.40 -25.63
CA LEU A 218 -21.98 14.75 -26.49
C LEU A 218 -22.72 16.01 -26.02
N LYS A 219 -22.83 16.21 -24.70
CA LYS A 219 -23.46 17.41 -24.10
C LYS A 219 -22.52 18.62 -24.00
N ALA A 220 -21.23 18.47 -24.25
CA ALA A 220 -20.26 19.56 -24.14
C ALA A 220 -20.52 20.73 -25.11
N PRO A 221 -20.77 20.53 -26.42
CA PRO A 221 -20.96 21.65 -27.35
C PRO A 221 -22.22 22.46 -27.05
N GLN A 222 -23.32 21.80 -26.68
CA GLN A 222 -24.56 22.48 -26.29
C GLN A 222 -24.36 23.34 -25.04
N ARG A 223 -23.60 22.85 -24.05
CA ARG A 223 -23.25 23.62 -22.83
C ARG A 223 -22.32 24.80 -23.15
N LEU A 224 -21.38 24.64 -24.08
CA LEU A 224 -20.51 25.73 -24.53
C LEU A 224 -21.32 26.82 -25.23
N LYS A 225 -22.25 26.44 -26.12
CA LYS A 225 -23.16 27.37 -26.80
C LYS A 225 -24.01 28.16 -25.79
N GLN A 226 -24.66 27.47 -24.85
CA GLN A 226 -25.43 28.11 -23.77
C GLN A 226 -24.57 29.05 -22.91
N ARG A 227 -23.30 28.70 -22.66
CA ARG A 227 -22.37 29.56 -21.92
C ARG A 227 -21.96 30.81 -22.71
N GLN A 228 -21.73 30.69 -24.02
CA GLN A 228 -21.46 31.83 -24.91
C GLN A 228 -22.65 32.79 -24.96
N GLU A 229 -23.86 32.26 -25.20
CA GLU A 229 -25.10 33.04 -25.21
C GLU A 229 -25.34 33.75 -23.86
N TRP A 230 -25.04 33.10 -22.74
CA TRP A 230 -25.13 33.73 -21.42
C TRP A 230 -24.13 34.89 -21.26
N LEU A 231 -22.87 34.68 -21.66
CA LEU A 231 -21.83 35.73 -21.61
C LEU A 231 -22.16 36.91 -22.52
N GLU A 232 -22.72 36.66 -23.70
CA GLU A 232 -23.18 37.71 -24.61
C GLU A 232 -24.32 38.51 -24.00
N ARG A 233 -25.30 37.84 -23.39
CA ARG A 233 -26.40 38.51 -22.66
C ARG A 233 -25.91 39.32 -21.47
N THR A 234 -24.93 38.84 -20.71
CA THR A 234 -24.36 39.61 -19.58
C THR A 234 -23.59 40.82 -20.08
N ARG A 235 -22.78 40.68 -21.14
CA ARG A 235 -22.06 41.80 -21.77
C ARG A 235 -23.01 42.85 -22.35
N ALA A 236 -24.10 42.41 -22.99
CA ALA A 236 -25.12 43.32 -23.49
C ALA A 236 -25.77 44.12 -22.35
N ARG A 237 -26.13 43.48 -21.23
CA ARG A 237 -26.66 44.15 -20.04
C ARG A 237 -25.65 45.11 -19.40
N GLU A 238 -24.37 44.77 -19.38
CA GLU A 238 -23.31 45.66 -18.88
C GLU A 238 -23.10 46.87 -19.80
N ALA A 239 -23.13 46.66 -21.11
CA ALA A 239 -23.07 47.75 -22.10
C ALA A 239 -24.30 48.67 -22.01
N GLU A 240 -25.51 48.12 -21.82
CA GLU A 240 -26.73 48.91 -21.58
C GLU A 240 -26.61 49.77 -20.31
N LYS A 241 -26.09 49.21 -19.21
CA LYS A 241 -25.82 49.97 -17.97
C LYS A 241 -24.75 51.05 -18.13
N GLN A 242 -23.78 50.86 -19.01
CA GLN A 242 -22.76 51.87 -19.32
C GLN A 242 -23.28 52.93 -20.28
N ALA A 243 -24.23 52.58 -21.15
CA ALA A 243 -24.86 53.49 -22.12
C ALA A 243 -25.96 54.35 -21.49
N SER A 244 -26.59 53.93 -20.40
CA SER A 244 -27.42 54.82 -19.57
C SER A 244 -26.53 55.84 -18.87
N PRO A 245 -26.60 57.14 -19.19
CA PRO A 245 -25.83 58.16 -18.48
C PRO A 245 -26.23 58.14 -17.01
N THR A 246 -25.26 58.25 -16.10
CA THR A 246 -25.54 58.62 -14.71
C THR A 246 -26.12 60.03 -14.72
N GLU A 247 -27.44 60.17 -14.89
CA GLU A 247 -28.16 61.38 -14.57
C GLU A 247 -27.96 61.64 -13.07
N GLY A 248 -27.16 62.68 -12.79
CA GLY A 248 -26.68 63.00 -11.47
C GLY A 248 -27.80 63.37 -10.50
N SER A 249 -27.66 62.92 -9.26
CA SER A 249 -28.34 63.55 -8.12
C SER A 249 -27.66 64.89 -7.84
N PRO A 250 -28.35 66.04 -7.90
CA PRO A 250 -27.80 67.31 -7.42
C PRO A 250 -27.89 67.42 -5.89
N VAL A 251 -26.95 68.20 -5.34
CA VAL A 251 -26.88 68.76 -3.97
C VAL A 251 -27.99 69.77 -3.74
#